data_AF-J1B8T8-F1
#
_entry.id   AF-J1B8T8-F1
#
_cell.length_a   1.000
_cell.length_b   1.000
_cell.length_c   1.000
_cell.angle_alpha   90.00
_cell.angle_beta   90.00
_cell.angle_gamma   90.00
#
_symmetry.space_group_name_H-M   'P 1'
#
loop_
_entity.id
_entity.type
_entity.pdbx_description
1 polymer ?
#
loop_
_entity_poly.entity_id
_entity_poly.type
_entity_poly.pdbx_seq_one_letter_code
_entity_poly.pdbx_strand_id
1 'polypeptide(L)'
;MSIPNQPVNPFSAHAKQEVDSQQPGPVYQGYPQNDQSFHQGMTCQSKKPRSAAFGFATFFVVIGFVIMLSPVLSAIFVGMIPGDHGDSGDALGWLPVLFLFWVAPWGLLMVIIGGIIAIIRYFSSR
;
A
#
# COMPACT_ATOMS: atom_id res chain seq x y z
N MET A 1 -77.03 -21.78 -29.74
CA MET A 1 -77.28 -20.56 -30.55
C MET A 1 -77.68 -19.44 -29.60
N SER A 2 -76.81 -18.46 -29.36
CA SER A 2 -77.19 -17.15 -28.81
C SER A 2 -75.99 -16.20 -28.75
N ILE A 3 -76.04 -15.17 -29.58
CA ILE A 3 -75.43 -13.84 -29.40
C ILE A 3 -76.62 -12.87 -29.65
N PRO A 4 -76.74 -11.65 -29.07
CA PRO A 4 -75.87 -10.87 -28.15
C PRO A 4 -76.60 -10.24 -26.93
N ASN A 5 -75.87 -9.54 -26.06
CA ASN A 5 -75.99 -8.10 -25.71
C ASN A 5 -75.76 -7.72 -24.22
N GLN A 6 -74.63 -7.01 -24.00
CA GLN A 6 -74.42 -5.82 -23.14
C GLN A 6 -74.47 -5.98 -21.60
N PRO A 7 -73.88 -5.06 -20.77
CA PRO A 7 -72.81 -4.06 -20.99
C PRO A 7 -71.81 -3.89 -19.81
N VAL A 8 -70.93 -2.88 -19.97
CA VAL A 8 -70.14 -2.05 -19.02
C VAL A 8 -68.97 -2.63 -18.22
N ASN A 9 -67.80 -2.09 -18.57
CA ASN A 9 -66.52 -2.14 -17.87
C ASN A 9 -66.60 -1.55 -16.46
N PRO A 10 -65.80 -2.10 -15.54
CA PRO A 10 -64.99 -1.28 -14.67
C PRO A 10 -63.53 -1.52 -15.05
N PHE A 11 -62.81 -0.44 -15.33
CA PHE A 11 -61.37 -0.29 -15.09
C PHE A 11 -60.64 -1.58 -14.63
N SER A 12 -59.64 -2.07 -15.38
CA SER A 12 -58.25 -2.16 -14.90
C SER A 12 -57.43 -3.23 -15.64
N ALA A 13 -56.18 -2.82 -15.93
CA ALA A 13 -55.00 -3.64 -16.21
C ALA A 13 -54.99 -4.37 -17.57
N HIS A 14 -54.63 -3.65 -18.64
CA HIS A 14 -53.24 -3.58 -19.13
C HIS A 14 -52.66 -4.94 -19.56
N ALA A 15 -52.88 -5.30 -20.83
CA ALA A 15 -51.88 -5.91 -21.72
C ALA A 15 -52.52 -5.87 -23.13
N LYS A 16 -51.91 -5.36 -24.20
CA LYS A 16 -50.61 -5.71 -24.76
C LYS A 16 -50.30 -4.79 -25.95
N GLN A 17 -48.99 -4.62 -26.22
CA GLN A 17 -48.33 -4.54 -27.54
C GLN A 17 -48.72 -3.34 -28.45
N GLU A 18 -47.83 -2.64 -29.16
CA GLU A 18 -46.41 -2.81 -29.51
C GLU A 18 -46.00 -1.60 -30.42
N VAL A 19 -44.68 -1.37 -30.56
CA VAL A 19 -43.95 -0.50 -31.52
C VAL A 19 -43.83 1.02 -31.26
N ASP A 20 -42.62 1.37 -30.80
CA ASP A 20 -41.69 2.41 -31.26
C ASP A 20 -42.20 3.84 -31.59
N SER A 21 -41.88 4.80 -30.72
CA SER A 21 -41.25 6.08 -31.12
C SER A 21 -40.77 6.92 -29.92
N GLN A 22 -39.45 7.13 -29.89
CA GLN A 22 -38.71 8.31 -29.41
C GLN A 22 -38.53 8.63 -27.89
N GLN A 23 -37.24 8.51 -27.51
CA GLN A 23 -36.40 9.48 -26.77
C GLN A 23 -36.18 9.34 -25.24
N PRO A 24 -35.05 9.85 -24.72
CA PRO A 24 -33.96 9.07 -24.13
C PRO A 24 -34.00 9.03 -22.59
N GLY A 25 -33.56 7.90 -22.03
CA GLY A 25 -33.88 7.48 -20.68
C GLY A 25 -33.19 8.25 -19.54
N PRO A 26 -33.78 8.20 -18.33
CA PRO A 26 -33.07 8.49 -17.09
C PRO A 26 -32.24 7.26 -16.66
N VAL A 27 -30.94 7.47 -16.45
CA VAL A 27 -30.05 6.50 -15.81
C VAL A 27 -30.51 6.32 -14.37
N TYR A 28 -31.16 5.20 -14.06
CA TYR A 28 -31.41 4.79 -12.69
C TYR A 28 -30.30 3.85 -12.21
N GLN A 29 -29.57 4.35 -11.21
CA GLN A 29 -28.49 3.74 -10.48
C GLN A 29 -29.02 2.56 -9.65
N GLY A 30 -28.70 1.33 -10.08
CA GLY A 30 -29.10 0.09 -9.41
C GLY A 30 -28.00 -0.47 -8.50
N TYR A 31 -28.40 -0.81 -7.27
CA TYR A 31 -27.66 -1.53 -6.21
C TYR A 31 -26.87 -2.75 -6.74
N PRO A 32 -25.69 -3.10 -6.19
CA PRO A 32 -24.95 -4.28 -6.66
C PRO A 32 -25.63 -5.53 -6.10
N GLN A 33 -26.39 -6.22 -6.96
CA GLN A 33 -26.84 -7.57 -6.69
C GLN A 33 -25.68 -8.52 -6.99
N ASN A 34 -25.27 -9.26 -5.96
CA ASN A 34 -24.27 -10.31 -6.08
C ASN A 34 -24.84 -11.40 -6.99
N ASP A 35 -24.14 -11.67 -8.09
CA ASP A 35 -24.35 -12.87 -8.91
C ASP A 35 -22.97 -13.49 -9.16
N GLN A 36 -22.65 -14.48 -8.33
CA GLN A 36 -21.36 -15.15 -8.19
C GLN A 36 -20.91 -16.04 -9.38
N SER A 37 -21.36 -15.83 -10.62
CA SER A 37 -21.26 -16.94 -11.59
C SER A 37 -21.09 -16.59 -13.07
N PHE A 38 -20.53 -15.44 -13.45
CA PHE A 38 -20.38 -15.17 -14.91
C PHE A 38 -19.05 -14.66 -15.48
N HIS A 39 -18.01 -14.38 -14.70
CA HIS A 39 -16.70 -14.02 -15.31
C HIS A 39 -15.52 -14.72 -14.66
N GLN A 40 -15.54 -16.04 -14.76
CA GLN A 40 -14.34 -16.88 -14.78
C GLN A 40 -13.46 -16.46 -15.98
N GLY A 41 -12.71 -15.37 -15.83
CA GLY A 41 -11.93 -14.79 -16.93
C GLY A 41 -11.35 -13.40 -16.69
N MET A 42 -11.75 -12.71 -15.63
CA MET A 42 -11.09 -11.46 -15.23
C MET A 42 -10.55 -11.64 -13.83
N THR A 43 -9.38 -12.29 -13.72
CA THR A 43 -8.52 -12.04 -12.59
C THR A 43 -8.02 -10.60 -12.74
N CYS A 44 -8.86 -9.64 -12.31
CA CYS A 44 -8.37 -8.40 -11.76
C CYS A 44 -7.60 -8.80 -10.49
N GLN A 45 -6.43 -9.41 -10.69
CA GLN A 45 -5.32 -9.32 -9.77
C GLN A 45 -5.12 -7.83 -9.65
N SER A 46 -5.79 -7.21 -8.69
CA SER A 46 -5.37 -5.95 -8.13
C SER A 46 -3.88 -6.13 -7.92
N LYS A 47 -3.07 -5.49 -8.78
CA LYS A 47 -1.62 -5.51 -8.64
C LYS A 47 -1.41 -4.78 -7.33
N LYS A 48 -1.39 -5.54 -6.23
CA LYS A 48 -1.04 -5.09 -4.88
C LYS A 48 0.05 -4.04 -5.06
N PRO A 49 -0.12 -2.80 -4.58
CA PRO A 49 0.78 -1.70 -4.92
C PRO A 49 2.20 -2.06 -4.46
N ARG A 50 2.98 -2.64 -5.38
CA ARG A 50 4.35 -3.13 -5.14
C ARG A 50 5.30 -1.97 -4.85
N SER A 51 4.86 -0.72 -5.05
CA SER A 51 5.65 0.50 -4.85
C SER A 51 5.84 0.85 -3.37
N ALA A 52 4.85 0.64 -2.50
CA ALA A 52 4.97 1.03 -1.10
C ALA A 52 6.04 0.21 -0.36
N ALA A 53 6.06 -1.12 -0.58
CA ALA A 53 7.06 -2.00 0.03
C ALA A 53 8.49 -1.75 -0.51
N PHE A 54 8.64 -1.26 -1.74
CA PHE A 54 9.94 -0.86 -2.31
C PHE A 54 10.52 0.34 -1.56
N GLY A 55 9.69 1.36 -1.28
CA GLY A 55 10.12 2.51 -0.50
C GLY A 55 10.60 2.13 0.91
N PHE A 56 9.88 1.21 1.57
CA PHE A 56 10.25 0.78 2.93
C PHE A 56 11.60 0.05 2.98
N ALA A 57 11.80 -1.01 2.17
CA ALA A 57 13.04 -1.79 2.25
C ALA A 57 14.28 -0.91 1.98
N THR A 58 14.22 -0.07 0.95
CA THR A 58 15.30 0.87 0.64
C THR A 58 15.50 1.89 1.76
N PHE A 59 14.44 2.43 2.34
CA PHE A 59 14.52 3.36 3.46
C PHE A 59 15.22 2.73 4.68
N PHE A 60 14.83 1.50 5.06
CA PHE A 60 15.43 0.78 6.18
C PHE A 60 16.93 0.54 5.97
N VAL A 61 17.34 0.15 4.76
CA VAL A 61 18.75 -0.06 4.45
C VAL A 61 19.53 1.27 4.48
N VAL A 62 19.02 2.33 3.86
CA VAL A 62 19.72 3.62 3.79
C VAL A 62 19.86 4.24 5.17
N ILE A 63 18.77 4.37 5.92
CA ILE A 63 18.78 4.94 7.27
C ILE A 63 19.57 4.05 8.22
N GLY A 64 19.38 2.72 8.14
CA GLY A 64 20.13 1.77 8.93
C GLY A 64 21.64 1.88 8.69
N PHE A 65 22.06 2.05 7.44
CA PHE A 65 23.48 2.21 7.08
C PHE A 65 24.07 3.51 7.62
N VAL A 66 23.34 4.63 7.54
CA VAL A 66 23.78 5.91 8.13
C VAL A 66 23.94 5.78 9.65
N ILE A 67 22.97 5.17 10.33
CA ILE A 67 23.03 4.92 11.78
C ILE A 67 24.19 3.97 12.11
N MET A 68 24.41 2.93 11.30
CA MET A 68 25.50 1.97 11.50
C MET A 68 26.88 2.62 11.36
N LEU A 69 27.06 3.55 10.41
CA LEU A 69 28.31 4.29 10.23
C LEU A 69 28.50 5.44 11.22
N SER A 70 27.48 5.77 12.00
CA SER A 70 27.52 6.89 12.94
C SER A 70 28.71 6.89 13.92
N PRO A 71 29.28 5.75 14.40
CA PRO A 71 30.47 5.77 15.25
C PRO A 71 31.72 6.29 14.53
N VAL A 72 31.85 6.01 13.23
CA VAL A 72 32.96 6.51 12.41
C VAL A 72 32.78 8.00 12.16
N LEU A 73 31.55 8.41 11.82
CA LEU A 73 31.23 9.82 11.61
C LEU A 73 31.51 10.62 12.89
N SER A 74 31.06 10.15 14.05
CA SER A 74 31.31 10.83 15.32
C SER A 74 32.79 10.89 15.67
N ALA A 75 33.57 9.85 15.42
CA ALA A 75 35.02 9.88 15.61
C ALA A 75 35.69 10.96 14.75
N ILE A 76 35.29 11.07 13.48
CA ILE A 76 35.79 12.13 12.57
C ILE A 76 35.38 13.51 13.09
N PHE A 77 34.12 13.70 13.48
CA PHE A 77 33.64 14.97 14.01
C PHE A 77 34.36 15.40 15.28
N VAL A 78 34.56 14.49 16.23
CA VAL A 78 35.30 14.77 17.48
C VAL A 78 36.74 15.16 17.16
N GLY A 79 37.41 14.45 16.24
CA GLY A 79 38.77 14.77 15.83
C GLY A 79 38.93 16.11 15.08
N MET A 80 37.84 16.68 14.55
CA MET A 80 37.84 18.01 13.92
C MET A 80 37.66 19.15 14.92
N ILE A 81 37.19 18.87 16.15
CA ILE A 81 37.00 19.90 17.17
C ILE A 81 38.35 20.15 17.85
N PRO A 82 38.90 21.37 17.80
CA PRO A 82 40.15 21.68 18.49
C PRO A 82 39.97 21.57 20.01
N GLY A 83 40.97 21.01 20.68
CA GLY A 83 40.98 20.74 22.11
C GLY A 83 41.52 19.36 22.42
N ASP A 84 41.92 19.15 23.67
CA ASP A 84 42.26 17.81 24.17
C ASP A 84 40.95 17.09 24.49
N HIS A 85 40.48 16.28 23.53
CA HIS A 85 39.28 15.45 23.63
C HIS A 85 39.62 13.95 23.56
N GLY A 86 40.90 13.63 23.76
CA GLY A 86 41.43 12.26 23.72
C GLY A 86 41.80 11.76 25.11
N ASP A 87 41.62 12.58 26.15
CA ASP A 87 41.84 12.16 27.52
C ASP A 87 40.66 11.29 27.97
N SER A 88 40.95 10.20 28.66
CA SER A 88 39.96 9.16 28.97
C SER A 88 38.81 9.61 29.89
N GLY A 89 38.74 10.90 30.26
CA GLY A 89 37.73 11.49 31.11
C GLY A 89 36.69 12.35 30.40
N ASP A 90 36.88 12.71 29.13
CA ASP A 90 36.02 13.68 28.46
C ASP A 90 34.82 13.04 27.73
N ALA A 91 33.63 13.62 27.87
CA ALA A 91 32.43 13.07 27.24
C ALA A 91 32.51 13.07 25.69
N LEU A 92 33.32 13.96 25.11
CA LEU A 92 33.48 14.10 23.66
C LEU A 92 34.31 12.94 23.10
N GLY A 93 35.44 12.57 23.72
CA GLY A 93 36.24 11.40 23.35
C GLY A 93 35.50 10.06 23.47
N TRP A 94 34.56 9.93 24.41
CA TRP A 94 33.74 8.72 24.57
C TRP A 94 32.54 8.63 23.60
N LEU A 95 32.21 9.70 22.88
CA LEU A 95 31.03 9.76 22.01
C LEU A 95 31.02 8.69 20.91
N PRO A 96 32.15 8.38 20.22
CA PRO A 96 32.21 7.26 19.28
C PRO A 96 31.96 5.90 19.91
N VAL A 97 32.42 5.70 21.16
CA VAL A 97 32.21 4.46 21.90
C VAL A 97 30.73 4.29 22.26
N LEU A 98 30.07 5.36 22.73
CA LEU A 98 28.63 5.38 22.96
C LEU A 98 27.86 5.01 21.68
N PHE A 99 28.23 5.63 20.56
CA PHE A 99 27.59 5.35 19.27
C PHE A 99 27.80 3.90 18.84
N LEU A 100 29.00 3.34 19.04
CA LEU A 100 29.31 1.96 18.66
C LEU A 100 28.46 0.92 19.41
N PHE A 101 28.26 1.10 20.71
CA PHE A 101 27.58 0.10 21.52
C PHE A 101 26.07 0.36 21.70
N TRP A 102 25.61 1.60 21.64
CA TRP A 102 24.20 1.95 21.86
C TRP A 102 23.43 2.33 20.59
N VAL A 103 24.10 2.87 19.57
CA VAL A 103 23.42 3.40 18.36
C VAL A 103 23.61 2.48 17.15
N ALA A 104 24.85 2.07 16.86
CA ALA A 104 25.19 1.23 15.71
C ALA A 104 24.46 -0.12 15.67
N PRO A 105 24.17 -0.82 16.80
CA PRO A 105 23.42 -2.07 16.75
C PRO A 105 22.00 -1.90 16.18
N TRP A 106 21.35 -0.75 16.41
CA TRP A 106 20.06 -0.45 15.80
C TRP A 106 20.16 -0.23 14.30
N GLY A 107 21.22 0.45 13.85
CA GLY A 107 21.52 0.63 12.43
C GLY A 107 21.74 -0.70 11.72
N LEU A 108 22.58 -1.56 12.31
CA LEU A 108 22.82 -2.92 11.82
C LEU A 108 21.52 -3.73 11.75
N LEU A 109 20.69 -3.69 12.79
CA LEU A 109 19.40 -4.37 12.80
C LEU A 109 18.49 -3.90 11.65
N MET A 110 18.42 -2.59 11.40
CA MET A 110 17.65 -2.04 10.29
C MET A 110 18.17 -2.49 8.92
N VAL A 111 19.48 -2.52 8.72
CA VAL A 111 20.10 -3.03 7.48
C VAL A 111 19.78 -4.50 7.29
N ILE A 112 19.87 -5.32 8.34
CA ILE A 112 19.55 -6.76 8.28
C ILE A 112 18.07 -6.95 7.90
N ILE A 113 17.15 -6.27 8.58
CA ILE A 113 15.70 -6.36 8.29
C ILE A 113 15.40 -5.91 6.86
N GLY A 114 15.91 -4.75 6.46
CA GLY A 114 15.73 -4.22 5.11
C GLY A 114 16.33 -5.14 4.04
N GLY A 115 17.50 -5.71 4.30
CA GLY A 115 18.16 -6.70 3.45
C GLY A 115 17.35 -7.99 3.29
N ILE A 116 16.84 -8.56 4.39
CA ILE A 116 15.97 -9.74 4.35
C ILE A 116 14.72 -9.46 3.51
N ILE A 117 14.06 -8.32 3.70
CA ILE A 117 12.87 -7.93 2.92
C ILE A 117 13.23 -7.83 1.43
N ALA A 118 14.36 -7.20 1.10
CA ALA A 118 14.83 -7.08 -0.28
C ALA A 118 15.11 -8.46 -0.91
N ILE A 119 15.75 -9.37 -0.17
CA ILE A 119 16.07 -10.74 -0.63
C ILE A 119 14.79 -11.55 -0.85
N ILE A 120 13.87 -11.59 0.12
CA ILE A 120 12.58 -12.29 -0.02
C ILE A 120 11.85 -11.81 -1.26
N ARG A 121 11.86 -10.48 -1.48
CA ARG A 121 11.21 -9.89 -2.65
C ARG A 121 11.91 -10.24 -3.95
N TYR A 122 13.24 -10.26 -3.97
CA TYR A 122 14.04 -10.65 -5.13
C TYR A 122 13.69 -12.05 -5.61
N PHE A 123 13.66 -13.02 -4.68
CA PHE A 123 13.26 -14.39 -4.99
C PHE A 123 11.79 -14.51 -5.35
N SER A 124 10.89 -13.73 -4.73
CA SER A 124 9.47 -13.69 -5.09
C SER A 124 9.18 -12.97 -6.42
N SER A 125 10.21 -12.47 -7.12
CA SER A 125 10.07 -11.77 -8.40
C SER A 125 10.74 -12.49 -9.56
N ARG A 126 11.53 -13.54 -9.28
CA ARG A 126 12.03 -14.48 -10.28
C ARG A 126 11.00 -15.58 -10.50
#